data_AF-E3BJ95-F1
#
_entry.id   AF-E3BJ95-F1
#
_cell.length_a   1.000
_cell.length_b   1.000
_cell.length_c   1.000
_cell.angle_alpha   90.00
_cell.angle_beta   90.00
_cell.angle_gamma   90.00
#
_symmetry.space_group_name_H-M   'P 1'
#
loop_
_entity.id
_entity.type
_entity.pdbx_description
1 polymer ?
#
loop_
_entity_poly.entity_id
_entity_poly.type
_entity_poly.pdbx_seq_one_letter_code
_entity_poly.pdbx_strand_id
1 'polypeptide(L)'
;MVKHWTNKSIILVLLSAVGLFACSDDGGEPEATIVERVLDQETYSFEGMFENEYNGDTMEFKGAKVIILKEGGEKMIKPFHVDDNYVTIQMASSSLVTREDIVMRIHGMEELLTCNICAKYRLSSIWLKRNFIPDENDSSGE
;
A
#
# COMPACT_ATOMS: atom_id res chain seq x y z
N MET A 1 46.30 66.34 -4.17
CA MET A 1 45.30 65.60 -3.39
C MET A 1 44.35 64.92 -4.36
N VAL A 2 44.54 63.62 -4.58
CA VAL A 2 43.83 62.84 -5.61
C VAL A 2 42.74 62.02 -4.91
N LYS A 3 41.50 62.15 -5.39
CA LYS A 3 40.28 61.61 -4.81
C LYS A 3 40.14 60.14 -5.26
N HIS A 4 40.41 59.19 -4.37
CA HIS A 4 40.19 57.77 -4.62
C HIS A 4 38.71 57.43 -4.42
N TRP A 5 38.06 56.96 -5.48
CA TRP A 5 36.70 56.41 -5.45
C TRP A 5 36.82 54.89 -5.48
N THR A 6 36.46 54.22 -4.39
CA THR A 6 36.52 52.76 -4.27
C THR A 6 35.20 52.12 -4.73
N ASN A 7 35.21 51.54 -5.93
CA ASN A 7 34.15 50.65 -6.41
C ASN A 7 34.22 49.31 -5.68
N LYS A 8 33.18 48.97 -4.91
CA LYS A 8 32.99 47.65 -4.30
C LYS A 8 32.31 46.72 -5.31
N SER A 9 33.08 45.91 -6.03
CA SER A 9 32.56 44.75 -6.76
C SER A 9 32.32 43.61 -5.76
N ILE A 10 31.05 43.33 -5.45
CA ILE A 10 30.63 42.13 -4.73
C ILE A 10 30.32 41.07 -5.79
N ILE A 11 31.24 40.11 -5.96
CA ILE A 11 31.01 38.91 -6.76
C ILE A 11 30.24 37.93 -5.86
N LEU A 12 28.95 37.77 -6.13
CA LEU A 12 28.07 36.79 -5.49
C LEU A 12 28.22 35.46 -6.23
N VAL A 13 29.05 34.55 -5.71
CA VAL A 13 29.16 33.19 -6.22
C VAL A 13 27.95 32.40 -5.71
N LEU A 14 26.99 32.15 -6.60
CA LEU A 14 25.85 31.27 -6.37
C LEU A 14 26.35 29.83 -6.18
N LEU A 15 26.27 29.35 -4.94
CA LEU A 15 26.38 27.93 -4.59
C LEU A 15 25.24 27.17 -5.27
N SER A 16 25.54 26.59 -6.43
CA SER A 16 24.71 25.59 -7.09
C SER A 16 25.43 24.24 -6.99
N ALA A 17 25.43 23.67 -5.79
CA ALA A 17 25.68 22.24 -5.63
C ALA A 17 24.32 21.54 -5.65
N VAL A 18 23.87 21.22 -6.87
CA VAL A 18 22.83 20.22 -7.10
C VAL A 18 23.36 18.90 -6.54
N GLY A 19 22.91 18.55 -5.34
CA GLY A 19 23.18 17.26 -4.73
C GLY A 19 22.38 16.17 -5.42
N LEU A 20 22.83 15.74 -6.61
CA LEU A 20 22.47 14.44 -7.18
C LEU A 20 23.31 13.38 -6.46
N PHE A 21 22.86 12.95 -5.28
CA PHE A 21 23.39 11.75 -4.64
C PHE A 21 22.27 11.01 -3.92
N ALA A 22 21.76 9.96 -4.56
CA ALA A 22 21.46 8.67 -3.95
C ALA A 22 21.10 7.65 -5.05
N CYS A 23 22.11 7.11 -5.73
CA CYS A 23 22.07 5.70 -6.12
C CYS A 23 22.55 4.92 -4.90
N SER A 24 21.65 4.61 -3.98
CA SER A 24 21.91 3.58 -2.98
C SER A 24 20.98 2.43 -3.30
N ASP A 25 21.56 1.31 -3.74
CA ASP A 25 20.92 -0.01 -3.76
C ASP A 25 20.73 -0.50 -2.30
N ASP A 26 20.10 0.32 -1.47
CA ASP A 26 19.51 -0.16 -0.23
C ASP A 26 18.22 -0.85 -0.66
N GLY A 27 18.14 -2.17 -0.46
CA GLY A 27 16.96 -2.99 -0.78
C GLY A 27 15.70 -2.66 0.04
N GLY A 28 15.55 -1.41 0.48
CA GLY A 28 14.29 -0.86 0.96
C GLY A 28 13.37 -0.63 -0.24
N GLU A 29 12.17 -1.18 -0.16
CA GLU A 29 11.16 -0.93 -1.19
C GLU A 29 10.84 0.57 -1.23
N PRO A 30 10.85 1.22 -2.42
CA PRO A 30 10.58 2.65 -2.53
C PRO A 30 9.19 2.93 -1.95
N GLU A 31 9.12 3.86 -0.99
CA GLU A 31 7.84 4.34 -0.49
C GLU A 31 7.08 5.05 -1.61
N ALA A 32 5.77 4.82 -1.69
CA ALA A 32 4.92 5.44 -2.68
C ALA A 32 5.02 6.97 -2.59
N THR A 33 5.16 7.60 -3.74
CA THR A 33 5.17 9.06 -3.86
C THR A 33 3.80 9.64 -3.48
N ILE A 34 3.76 10.91 -3.07
CA ILE A 34 2.49 11.62 -2.81
C ILE A 34 1.58 11.57 -4.03
N VAL A 35 2.14 11.59 -5.24
CA VAL A 35 1.39 11.49 -6.50
C VAL A 35 0.67 10.16 -6.62
N GLU A 36 1.36 9.04 -6.38
CA GLU A 36 0.76 7.71 -6.45
C GLU A 36 -0.38 7.54 -5.43
N ARG A 37 -0.18 8.06 -4.21
CA ARG A 37 -1.21 8.01 -3.15
C ARG A 37 -2.46 8.82 -3.48
N VAL A 38 -2.30 9.94 -4.19
CA VAL A 38 -3.43 10.79 -4.59
C VAL A 38 -4.18 10.20 -5.78
N LEU A 39 -3.47 9.51 -6.69
CA LEU A 39 -4.09 8.90 -7.87
C LEU A 39 -4.86 7.62 -7.54
N ASP A 40 -4.45 6.89 -6.51
CA ASP A 40 -5.09 5.65 -6.07
C ASP A 40 -5.46 5.71 -4.59
N GLN A 41 -6.16 6.79 -4.21
CA GLN A 41 -6.50 7.08 -2.82
C GLN A 41 -7.24 5.91 -2.16
N GLU A 42 -8.11 5.22 -2.89
CA GLU A 42 -8.90 4.08 -2.38
C GLU A 42 -7.98 2.94 -1.91
N THR A 43 -7.04 2.50 -2.77
CA THR A 43 -6.07 1.45 -2.42
C THR A 43 -5.18 1.84 -1.24
N TYR A 44 -4.72 3.08 -1.18
CA TYR A 44 -3.87 3.55 -0.09
C TYR A 44 -4.63 3.84 1.21
N SER A 45 -5.96 3.98 1.18
CA SER A 45 -6.78 4.17 2.37
C SER A 45 -7.32 2.85 2.93
N PHE A 46 -7.36 1.81 2.12
CA PHE A 46 -7.76 0.47 2.55
C PHE A 46 -6.67 -0.15 3.43
N GLU A 47 -6.87 -0.08 4.74
CA GLU A 47 -5.98 -0.63 5.75
C GLU A 47 -6.74 -1.49 6.76
N GLY A 48 -6.08 -2.53 7.26
CA GLY A 48 -6.67 -3.40 8.28
C GLY A 48 -6.01 -4.76 8.38
N MET A 49 -6.26 -5.42 9.51
CA MET A 49 -5.89 -6.81 9.73
C MET A 49 -7.16 -7.66 9.60
N PHE A 50 -7.10 -8.70 8.79
CA PHE A 50 -8.17 -9.66 8.63
C PHE A 50 -7.69 -11.04 9.07
N GLU A 51 -8.58 -11.81 9.67
CA GLU A 51 -8.29 -13.14 10.19
C GLU A 51 -9.32 -14.15 9.70
N ASN A 52 -8.91 -15.41 9.67
CA ASN A 52 -9.82 -16.50 9.46
C ASN A 52 -10.27 -17.07 10.81
N GLU A 53 -11.56 -17.35 10.98
CA GLU A 53 -12.09 -17.88 12.25
C GLU A 53 -11.74 -19.35 12.50
N TYR A 54 -11.28 -20.08 11.48
CA TYR A 54 -11.06 -21.52 11.54
C TYR A 54 -9.58 -21.90 11.64
N ASN A 55 -8.66 -21.00 11.32
CA ASN A 55 -7.23 -21.24 11.37
C ASN A 55 -6.45 -19.99 11.80
N GLY A 56 -5.15 -20.14 12.05
CA GLY A 56 -4.28 -19.02 12.45
C GLY A 56 -3.85 -18.08 11.32
N ASP A 57 -4.45 -18.15 10.13
CA ASP A 57 -4.03 -17.33 8.99
C ASP A 57 -4.50 -15.88 9.14
N THR A 58 -3.67 -14.93 8.69
CA THR A 58 -3.97 -13.49 8.71
C THR A 58 -3.62 -12.78 7.40
N MET A 59 -4.33 -11.69 7.11
CA MET A 59 -4.02 -10.74 6.04
C MET A 59 -3.92 -9.32 6.59
N GLU A 60 -2.77 -8.67 6.46
CA GLU A 60 -2.58 -7.27 6.83
C GLU A 60 -2.49 -6.42 5.57
N PHE A 61 -3.45 -5.52 5.35
CA PHE A 61 -3.46 -4.55 4.27
C PHE A 61 -2.91 -3.22 4.78
N LYS A 62 -1.87 -2.72 4.11
CA LYS A 62 -1.28 -1.42 4.41
C LYS A 62 -0.47 -0.89 3.24
N GLY A 63 -0.66 0.38 2.90
CA GLY A 63 0.17 1.06 1.90
C GLY A 63 0.24 0.32 0.56
N ALA A 64 -0.91 -0.07 0.01
CA ALA A 64 -1.03 -0.83 -1.25
C ALA A 64 -0.33 -2.20 -1.28
N LYS A 65 0.03 -2.75 -0.12
CA LYS A 65 0.57 -4.11 0.04
C LYS A 65 -0.24 -4.91 1.04
N VAL A 66 -0.42 -6.19 0.73
CA VAL A 66 -0.99 -7.18 1.65
C VAL A 66 0.09 -8.14 2.11
N ILE A 67 0.17 -8.36 3.42
CA ILE A 67 0.97 -9.40 4.05
C ILE A 67 0.04 -10.54 4.42
N ILE A 68 0.22 -11.69 3.77
CA ILE A 68 -0.54 -12.91 4.05
C ILE A 68 0.38 -13.83 4.86
N LEU A 69 0.00 -14.12 6.11
CA LEU A 69 0.71 -15.03 7.00
C LEU A 69 -0.15 -16.25 7.24
N LYS A 70 0.37 -17.43 6.93
CA LYS A 70 -0.29 -18.70 7.25
C LYS A 70 0.13 -19.21 8.62
N GLU A 71 -0.73 -19.98 9.28
CA GLU A 71 -0.46 -20.62 10.59
C GLU A 71 0.84 -21.43 10.59
N GLY A 72 1.21 -22.04 9.45
CA GLY A 72 2.47 -22.77 9.27
C GLY A 72 3.73 -21.90 9.11
N GLY A 73 3.62 -20.58 9.19
CA GLY A 73 4.72 -19.61 9.06
C GLY A 73 5.06 -19.20 7.62
N GLU A 74 4.35 -19.70 6.60
CA GLU A 74 4.49 -19.22 5.23
C GLU A 74 4.02 -17.76 5.14
N LYS A 75 4.87 -16.88 4.62
CA LYS A 75 4.59 -15.45 4.46
C LYS A 75 4.65 -15.06 2.98
N MET A 76 3.63 -14.36 2.51
CA MET A 76 3.60 -13.73 1.19
C MET A 76 3.37 -12.23 1.35
N ILE A 77 4.06 -11.43 0.53
CA ILE A 77 3.83 -9.99 0.42
C ILE A 77 3.47 -9.73 -1.04
N LYS A 78 2.31 -9.12 -1.27
CA LYS A 78 1.78 -8.89 -2.62
C LYS A 78 1.21 -7.47 -2.73
N PRO A 79 1.36 -6.80 -3.88
CA PRO A 79 0.64 -5.56 -4.11
C PRO A 79 -0.85 -5.88 -4.30
N PHE A 80 -1.68 -4.93 -3.91
CA PHE A 80 -3.11 -4.98 -4.17
C PHE A 80 -3.61 -3.66 -4.75
N HIS A 81 -4.81 -3.70 -5.32
CA HIS A 81 -5.55 -2.54 -5.78
C HIS A 81 -7.01 -2.66 -5.32
N VAL A 82 -7.64 -1.55 -5.00
CA VAL A 82 -9.05 -1.47 -4.61
C VAL A 82 -9.78 -0.66 -5.67
N ASP A 83 -10.90 -1.22 -6.13
CA ASP A 83 -11.83 -0.59 -7.05
C ASP A 83 -13.24 -0.89 -6.57
N ASP A 84 -13.92 0.13 -6.04
CA ASP A 84 -15.25 0.03 -5.44
C ASP A 84 -15.27 -1.05 -4.34
N ASN A 85 -16.08 -2.09 -4.51
CA ASN A 85 -16.25 -3.13 -3.50
C ASN A 85 -15.31 -4.34 -3.73
N TYR A 86 -14.20 -4.15 -4.45
CA TYR A 86 -13.29 -5.24 -4.79
C TYR A 86 -11.83 -4.92 -4.45
N VAL A 87 -11.16 -5.88 -3.82
CA VAL A 87 -9.71 -5.88 -3.62
C VAL A 87 -9.10 -6.92 -4.55
N THR A 88 -8.19 -6.49 -5.42
CA THR A 88 -7.44 -7.37 -6.33
C THR A 88 -6.00 -7.48 -5.85
N ILE A 89 -5.57 -8.69 -5.44
CA ILE A 89 -4.21 -9.00 -5.02
C ILE A 89 -3.46 -9.63 -6.20
N GLN A 90 -2.37 -8.99 -6.63
CA GLN A 90 -1.61 -9.44 -7.78
C GLN A 90 -0.73 -10.63 -7.43
N MET A 91 -1.02 -11.81 -7.99
CA MET A 91 -0.35 -13.05 -7.60
C MET A 91 0.92 -13.34 -8.41
N ALA A 92 1.01 -12.78 -9.62
CA ALA A 92 2.20 -12.84 -10.45
C ALA A 92 3.40 -12.20 -9.72
N SER A 93 4.60 -12.73 -9.99
CA SER A 93 5.86 -12.15 -9.48
C SER A 93 6.58 -11.31 -10.53
N SER A 94 6.18 -11.42 -11.81
CA SER A 94 6.69 -10.65 -12.93
C SER A 94 5.72 -10.76 -14.11
N SER A 95 5.89 -9.90 -15.11
CA SER A 95 5.13 -9.92 -16.37
C SER A 95 5.32 -11.21 -17.19
N LEU A 96 6.34 -12.01 -16.90
CA LEU A 96 6.63 -13.28 -17.57
C LEU A 96 5.88 -14.47 -16.95
N VAL A 97 5.30 -14.30 -15.76
CA VAL A 97 4.60 -15.35 -15.02
C VAL A 97 3.11 -15.03 -15.00
N THR A 98 2.32 -15.82 -15.74
CA THR A 98 0.86 -15.70 -15.69
C THR A 98 0.32 -16.44 -14.47
N ARG A 99 -0.21 -15.69 -13.51
CA ARG A 99 -1.02 -16.20 -12.40
C ARG A 99 -2.32 -15.43 -12.35
N GLU A 100 -3.37 -16.10 -11.91
CA GLU A 100 -4.68 -15.48 -11.77
C GLU A 100 -4.70 -14.68 -10.47
N ASP A 101 -5.01 -13.39 -10.56
CA ASP A 101 -5.03 -12.52 -9.39
C ASP A 101 -6.20 -12.89 -8.48
N ILE A 102 -5.97 -12.78 -7.17
CA ILE A 102 -7.03 -12.99 -6.18
C ILE A 102 -7.92 -11.76 -6.21
N VAL A 103 -9.21 -11.96 -6.51
CA VAL A 103 -10.23 -10.92 -6.40
C VAL A 103 -11.10 -11.23 -5.19
N MET A 104 -11.12 -10.31 -4.24
CA MET A 104 -11.93 -10.38 -3.04
C MET A 104 -13.03 -9.32 -3.11
N ARG A 105 -14.23 -9.66 -2.68
CA ARG A 105 -15.32 -8.70 -2.50
C ARG A 105 -15.33 -8.20 -1.07
N ILE A 106 -15.39 -6.88 -0.92
CA ILE A 106 -15.59 -6.14 0.32
C ILE A 106 -17.09 -6.13 0.61
N HIS A 107 -17.47 -6.42 1.86
CA HIS A 107 -18.86 -6.37 2.33
C HIS A 107 -18.98 -5.39 3.51
N GLY A 108 -20.17 -4.79 3.61
CA GLY A 108 -20.53 -3.81 4.63
C GLY A 108 -19.57 -2.64 4.69
N MET A 109 -19.12 -2.30 5.90
CA MET A 109 -18.12 -1.27 6.20
C MET A 109 -16.72 -1.87 6.29
N GLU A 110 -16.40 -2.74 5.32
CA GLU A 110 -15.15 -3.50 5.23
C GLU A 110 -14.95 -4.55 6.34
N GLU A 111 -16.00 -4.99 7.03
CA GLU A 111 -15.88 -5.99 8.09
C GLU A 111 -15.56 -7.40 7.58
N LEU A 112 -15.84 -7.66 6.30
CA LEU A 112 -15.79 -8.99 5.72
C LEU A 112 -15.25 -8.95 4.28
N LEU A 113 -14.32 -9.86 3.99
CA LEU A 113 -13.86 -10.14 2.63
C LEU A 113 -14.23 -11.55 2.22
N THR A 114 -14.78 -11.70 1.02
CA THR A 114 -15.04 -13.01 0.41
C THR A 114 -14.24 -13.21 -0.86
N CYS A 115 -13.71 -14.41 -1.07
CA CYS A 115 -12.82 -14.73 -2.17
C CYS A 115 -13.20 -16.04 -2.85
N ASN A 116 -13.47 -16.00 -4.16
CA ASN A 116 -13.91 -17.16 -4.94
C ASN A 116 -12.75 -18.06 -5.41
N ILE A 117 -11.52 -17.54 -5.55
CA ILE A 117 -10.37 -18.31 -6.03
C ILE A 117 -9.32 -18.63 -4.97
N CYS A 118 -9.48 -18.18 -3.72
CA CYS A 118 -8.47 -18.31 -2.67
C CYS A 118 -8.07 -19.77 -2.38
N ALA A 119 -8.97 -20.73 -2.60
CA ALA A 119 -8.67 -22.16 -2.49
C ALA A 119 -7.52 -22.60 -3.41
N LYS A 120 -7.36 -21.98 -4.60
CA LYS A 120 -6.24 -22.23 -5.53
C LYS A 120 -4.88 -21.91 -4.90
N TYR A 121 -4.85 -20.99 -3.95
CA TYR A 121 -3.66 -20.54 -3.22
C TYR A 121 -3.55 -21.13 -1.81
N ARG A 122 -4.43 -22.09 -1.47
CA ARG A 122 -4.55 -22.66 -0.11
C ARG A 122 -4.79 -21.56 0.93
N LEU A 123 -5.69 -20.65 0.59
CA LEU A 123 -6.16 -19.58 1.45
C LEU A 123 -7.67 -19.74 1.68
N SER A 124 -8.15 -19.22 2.80
CA SER A 124 -9.57 -19.22 3.14
C SER A 124 -10.39 -18.34 2.18
N SER A 125 -11.65 -18.70 1.97
CA SER A 125 -12.58 -17.94 1.15
C SER A 125 -13.25 -16.79 1.91
N ILE A 126 -13.11 -16.74 3.24
CA ILE A 126 -13.76 -15.78 4.14
C ILE A 126 -12.71 -15.25 5.11
N TRP A 127 -12.68 -13.92 5.25
CA TRP A 127 -11.77 -13.19 6.12
C TRP A 127 -12.53 -12.08 6.85
N LEU A 128 -12.37 -12.00 8.16
CA LEU A 128 -13.06 -11.04 9.01
C LEU A 128 -12.10 -9.99 9.53
N LYS A 129 -12.51 -8.73 9.49
CA LYS A 129 -11.71 -7.61 9.98
C LYS A 129 -11.57 -7.71 11.49
N ARG A 130 -10.33 -7.78 11.97
CA ARG A 130 -10.01 -7.86 13.39
C ARG A 130 -10.40 -6.55 14.07
N ASN A 131 -11.02 -6.65 15.24
CA ASN A 131 -11.47 -5.50 16.05
C ASN A 131 -12.42 -4.55 15.31
N PHE A 132 -13.26 -5.07 14.41
CA PHE A 132 -14.28 -4.26 13.76
C PHE A 132 -15.27 -3.69 14.80
N ILE A 133 -15.47 -2.38 14.74
CA ILE A 133 -16.48 -1.65 15.52
C ILE A 133 -17.40 -0.98 14.50
N PRO A 134 -18.69 -1.35 14.42
CA PRO A 134 -19.60 -0.73 13.48
C PRO A 134 -19.85 0.73 13.86
N ASP A 135 -19.89 1.61 12.86
CA ASP A 135 -20.26 3.01 13.06
C ASP A 135 -21.75 3.11 13.44
N GLU A 136 -22.05 3.70 14.61
CA GLU A 136 -23.42 3.77 15.16
C GLU A 136 -24.43 4.53 14.28
N ASN A 137 -23.96 5.28 13.28
CA ASN A 137 -24.78 6.17 12.45
C ASN A 137 -25.47 5.48 11.25
N ASP A 138 -25.18 4.22 10.95
CA ASP A 138 -25.74 3.52 9.77
C ASP A 138 -26.98 2.65 10.08
N SER A 139 -27.46 2.69 11.33
CA SER A 139 -28.62 1.91 11.80
C SER A 139 -29.99 2.53 11.46
N SER A 140 -30.06 3.47 10.51
CA SER A 140 -31.29 4.24 10.21
C SER A 140 -31.87 4.05 8.80
N GLY A 141 -31.41 3.03 8.06
CA GLY A 141 -31.95 2.67 6.74
C GLY A 141 -32.75 1.37 6.72
N GLU A 142 -33.93 1.35 7.35
CA GLU A 142 -35.02 0.40 7.05
C GLU A 142 -36.17 1.10 6.33
#